data_AF-A0A2N2YQT6-F1
#
_entry.id   AF-A0A2N2YQT6-F1
#
_cell.length_a   1.000
_cell.length_b   1.000
_cell.length_c   1.000
_cell.angle_alpha   90.00
_cell.angle_beta   90.00
_cell.angle_gamma   90.00
#
_symmetry.space_group_name_H-M   'P 1'
#
loop_
_entity.id
_entity.type
_entity.pdbx_description
1 polymer ?
#
loop_
_entity_poly.entity_id
_entity_poly.type
_entity_poly.pdbx_seq_one_letter_code
_entity_poly.pdbx_strand_id
1 'polypeptide(L)'
;MNLRTIQRIENNVTIPRGKSLNLICSVLDLRLEDIIEHEVINTKKTLALRIINGGFLTILNFVLVVIFGYLIIDSEASINSKFGAILLSFFVPVFIVFKTLRMNRTERMLKFGLGLCIYTVVISTKISFPSLIITGLLPSLIIVLGTLFYGNELVRIKE
;
A
#
# COMPACT_ATOMS: atom_id res chain seq x y z
N MET A 1 -19.28 6.46 -41.78
CA MET A 1 -19.41 5.50 -40.65
C MET A 1 -20.89 5.17 -40.49
N ASN A 2 -21.27 3.94 -40.17
CA ASN A 2 -22.69 3.56 -40.06
C ASN A 2 -23.27 3.99 -38.69
N LEU A 3 -24.49 4.52 -38.67
CA LEU A 3 -25.21 4.95 -37.47
C LEU A 3 -25.32 3.83 -36.42
N ARG A 4 -25.55 2.59 -36.88
CA ARG A 4 -25.55 1.40 -36.01
C ARG A 4 -24.19 1.18 -35.33
N THR A 5 -23.09 1.52 -36.00
CA THR A 5 -21.74 1.41 -35.44
C THR A 5 -21.49 2.51 -34.43
N ILE A 6 -21.94 3.75 -34.70
CA ILE A 6 -21.83 4.89 -33.78
C ILE A 6 -22.57 4.57 -32.47
N GLN A 7 -23.82 4.15 -32.55
CA GLN A 7 -24.64 3.81 -31.38
C GLN A 7 -24.03 2.67 -30.55
N ARG A 8 -23.36 1.71 -31.18
CA ARG A 8 -22.68 0.63 -30.45
C ARG A 8 -21.39 1.08 -29.77
N ILE A 9 -20.71 2.10 -30.30
CA ILE A 9 -19.55 2.72 -29.66
C ILE A 9 -20.01 3.55 -28.46
N GLU A 10 -21.08 4.33 -28.63
CA GLU A 10 -21.69 5.13 -27.57
C GLU A 10 -22.16 4.26 -26.39
N ASN A 11 -22.72 3.08 -26.67
CA ASN A 11 -23.14 2.13 -25.63
C ASN A 11 -22.01 1.21 -25.12
N ASN A 12 -20.73 1.52 -25.38
CA ASN A 12 -19.55 0.73 -24.96
C ASN A 12 -19.55 -0.74 -25.42
N VAL A 13 -20.32 -1.10 -26.44
CA VAL A 13 -20.40 -2.47 -26.99
C VAL A 13 -19.21 -2.74 -27.93
N THR A 14 -18.66 -1.71 -28.57
CA THR A 14 -17.61 -1.86 -29.58
C THR A 14 -16.59 -0.73 -29.48
N ILE A 15 -15.30 -1.06 -29.50
CA ILE A 15 -14.21 -0.07 -29.49
C ILE A 15 -13.87 0.32 -30.95
N PRO A 16 -13.82 1.61 -31.30
CA PRO A 16 -13.51 2.05 -32.67
C PRO A 16 -12.07 1.68 -33.06
N ARG A 17 -11.90 1.08 -34.24
CA ARG A 17 -10.59 0.75 -34.84
C ARG A 17 -10.02 1.94 -35.60
N GLY A 18 -8.70 1.96 -35.85
CA GLY A 18 -7.96 3.13 -36.39
C GLY A 18 -8.65 3.96 -37.48
N LYS A 19 -9.23 3.33 -38.52
CA LYS A 19 -9.96 4.05 -39.58
C LYS A 19 -11.26 4.70 -39.11
N SER A 20 -11.98 4.08 -38.19
CA SER A 20 -13.21 4.64 -37.58
C SER A 20 -12.88 5.72 -36.55
N LEU A 21 -11.80 5.54 -35.79
CA LEU A 21 -11.33 6.54 -34.83
C LEU A 21 -10.91 7.83 -35.55
N ASN A 22 -10.16 7.72 -36.66
CA ASN A 22 -9.80 8.88 -37.48
C ASN A 22 -11.01 9.62 -38.05
N LEU A 23 -12.03 8.89 -38.50
CA LEU A 23 -13.27 9.50 -39.01
C LEU A 23 -14.03 10.26 -37.90
N ILE A 24 -14.06 9.71 -36.68
CA ILE A 24 -14.67 10.36 -35.52
C ILE A 24 -13.89 11.62 -35.15
N CYS A 25 -12.56 11.54 -35.09
CA CYS A 25 -11.69 12.68 -34.79
C CYS A 25 -11.82 13.79 -35.84
N SER A 26 -11.87 13.42 -37.14
CA SER A 26 -12.06 14.40 -38.22
C SER A 26 -13.41 15.11 -38.20
N VAL A 27 -14.46 14.46 -37.70
CA VAL A 27 -15.81 15.05 -37.60
C VAL A 27 -15.94 15.93 -36.35
N LEU A 28 -15.26 15.55 -35.28
CA LEU A 28 -15.22 16.31 -34.02
C LEU A 28 -14.16 17.41 -34.02
N ASP A 29 -13.45 17.60 -35.13
CA ASP A 29 -12.30 18.51 -35.27
C ASP A 29 -11.23 18.30 -34.17
N LEU A 30 -11.02 17.05 -33.79
CA LEU A 30 -10.01 16.62 -32.83
C LEU A 30 -8.78 16.10 -33.57
N ARG A 31 -7.59 16.50 -33.13
CA ARG A 31 -6.33 15.92 -33.63
C ARG A 31 -6.10 14.59 -32.94
N LEU A 32 -5.83 13.54 -33.71
CA LEU A 32 -5.58 12.20 -33.18
C LEU A 32 -4.34 12.20 -32.27
N GLU A 33 -3.37 13.03 -32.61
CA GLU A 33 -2.12 13.24 -31.89
C GLU A 33 -2.38 13.78 -30.48
N ASP A 34 -3.34 14.70 -30.31
CA ASP A 34 -3.69 15.27 -29.00
C ASP A 34 -4.27 14.20 -28.07
N ILE A 35 -5.08 13.26 -28.60
CA ILE A 35 -5.69 12.18 -27.82
C ILE A 35 -4.63 11.17 -27.36
N ILE A 36 -3.74 10.79 -28.27
CA ILE A 36 -2.64 9.85 -27.98
C ILE A 36 -1.66 10.47 -26.98
N GLU A 37 -1.30 11.74 -27.16
CA GLU A 37 -0.41 12.46 -26.24
C GLU A 37 -1.03 12.55 -24.84
N HIS A 38 -2.34 12.83 -24.75
CA HIS A 38 -3.06 12.86 -23.48
C HIS A 38 -3.09 11.48 -22.77
N GLU A 39 -3.21 10.40 -23.52
CA GLU A 39 -3.21 9.02 -23.00
C GLU A 39 -1.81 8.61 -22.51
N VAL A 40 -0.76 8.99 -23.25
CA VAL A 40 0.65 8.75 -22.88
C VAL A 40 1.05 9.57 -21.65
N ILE A 41 0.63 10.84 -21.55
CA ILE A 41 0.88 11.68 -20.38
C ILE A 41 0.19 11.08 -19.14
N ASN A 42 -1.06 10.64 -19.27
CA ASN A 42 -1.80 10.01 -18.18
C ASN A 42 -1.16 8.68 -17.73
N THR A 43 -0.70 7.84 -18.66
CA THR A 43 0.00 6.59 -18.31
C THR A 43 1.37 6.83 -17.68
N LYS A 44 2.14 7.83 -18.13
CA LYS A 44 3.39 8.22 -17.46
C LYS A 44 3.14 8.75 -16.05
N LYS A 45 2.09 9.56 -15.86
CA LYS A 45 1.69 10.09 -14.55
C LYS A 45 1.28 8.98 -13.57
N THR A 46 0.54 7.96 -14.03
CA THR A 46 0.15 6.82 -13.19
C THR A 46 1.34 5.93 -12.82
N LEU A 47 2.31 5.76 -13.72
CA LEU A 47 3.53 5.00 -13.44
C LEU A 47 4.43 5.73 -12.43
N ALA A 48 4.61 7.04 -12.58
CA ALA A 48 5.34 7.87 -11.62
C ALA A 48 4.71 7.81 -10.22
N LEU A 49 3.38 7.94 -10.12
CA LEU A 49 2.64 7.79 -8.85
C LEU A 49 2.85 6.41 -8.23
N ARG A 50 2.89 5.35 -9.04
CA ARG A 50 3.13 3.98 -8.56
C ARG A 50 4.54 3.82 -8.00
N ILE A 51 5.55 4.40 -8.66
CA ILE A 51 6.94 4.39 -8.18
C ILE A 51 7.06 5.15 -6.86
N ILE A 52 6.47 6.35 -6.77
CA ILE A 52 6.50 7.16 -5.54
C ILE A 52 5.84 6.43 -4.38
N ASN A 53 4.65 5.85 -4.61
CA ASN A 53 3.94 5.07 -3.59
C ASN A 53 4.74 3.82 -3.17
N GLY A 54 5.38 3.13 -4.12
CA GLY A 54 6.26 2.00 -3.84
C GLY A 54 7.48 2.42 -3.00
N GLY A 55 8.15 3.50 -3.39
CA GLY A 55 9.31 4.05 -2.68
C GLY A 55 8.95 4.49 -1.26
N PHE A 56 7.85 5.21 -1.08
CA PHE A 56 7.34 5.59 0.24
C PHE A 56 7.07 4.37 1.10
N LEU A 57 6.44 3.33 0.54
CA LEU A 57 6.15 2.11 1.29
C LEU A 57 7.41 1.38 1.74
N THR A 58 8.42 1.30 0.88
CA THR A 58 9.72 0.69 1.20
C THR A 58 10.41 1.46 2.31
N ILE A 59 10.48 2.79 2.20
CA ILE A 59 11.10 3.65 3.22
C ILE A 59 10.37 3.50 4.56
N LEU A 60 9.04 3.52 4.55
CA LEU A 60 8.25 3.37 5.77
C LEU A 60 8.50 2.01 6.45
N ASN A 61 8.47 0.91 5.70
CA ASN A 61 8.77 -0.42 6.24
C ASN A 61 10.19 -0.49 6.80
N PHE A 62 11.16 0.10 6.11
CA PHE A 62 12.55 0.16 6.57
C PHE A 62 12.66 0.92 7.90
N VAL A 63 12.04 2.09 8.00
CA VAL A 63 12.00 2.90 9.23
C VAL A 63 11.34 2.12 10.38
N LEU A 64 10.23 1.43 10.12
CA LEU A 64 9.57 0.61 11.14
C LEU A 64 10.50 -0.50 11.65
N VAL A 65 11.17 -1.23 10.76
CA VAL A 65 12.13 -2.27 11.14
C VAL A 65 13.27 -1.69 11.98
N VAL A 66 13.81 -0.53 11.61
CA VAL A 66 14.88 0.13 12.37
C VAL A 66 14.39 0.52 13.77
N ILE A 67 13.20 1.12 13.89
CA ILE A 67 12.62 1.52 15.18
C ILE A 67 12.42 0.28 16.08
N PHE A 68 11.75 -0.76 15.59
CA PHE A 68 11.49 -1.94 16.40
C PHE A 68 12.76 -2.71 16.71
N GLY A 69 13.69 -2.82 15.76
CA GLY A 69 14.98 -3.45 15.97
C GLY A 69 15.79 -2.75 17.07
N TYR A 70 15.85 -1.42 17.01
CA TYR A 70 16.54 -0.61 18.03
C TYR A 70 15.87 -0.72 19.41
N LEU A 71 14.54 -0.67 19.47
CA LEU A 71 13.84 -0.68 20.75
C LEU A 71 13.81 -2.07 21.44
N ILE A 72 13.90 -3.16 20.66
CA ILE A 72 13.68 -4.52 21.15
C ILE A 72 14.97 -5.35 21.21
N ILE A 73 15.75 -5.35 20.13
CA ILE A 73 16.87 -6.29 19.91
C ILE A 73 18.22 -5.69 20.27
N ASP A 74 18.36 -4.37 20.21
CA ASP A 74 19.60 -3.69 20.55
C ASP A 74 20.12 -4.11 21.94
N SER A 75 21.43 -4.26 22.08
CA SER A 75 22.04 -4.70 23.34
C SER A 75 21.81 -3.73 24.48
N GLU A 76 21.55 -2.46 24.19
CA GLU A 76 21.28 -1.41 25.18
C GLU A 76 19.76 -1.22 25.42
N ALA A 77 18.91 -2.07 24.85
CA ALA A 77 17.46 -1.97 24.98
C ALA A 77 16.99 -2.22 26.44
N SER A 78 16.73 -1.13 27.14
CA SER A 78 16.16 -1.14 28.49
C SER A 78 14.72 -1.65 28.52
N ILE A 79 14.22 -1.97 29.72
CA ILE A 79 12.81 -2.36 29.94
C ILE A 79 11.86 -1.27 29.44
N ASN A 80 12.21 0.00 29.65
CA ASN A 80 11.42 1.14 29.18
C ASN A 80 11.35 1.20 27.65
N SER A 81 12.46 0.87 26.97
CA SER A 81 12.53 0.80 25.51
C SER A 81 11.59 -0.27 24.95
N LYS A 82 11.62 -1.47 25.54
CA LYS A 82 10.74 -2.60 25.17
C LYS A 82 9.27 -2.28 25.44
N PHE A 83 8.97 -1.63 26.54
CA PHE A 83 7.62 -1.13 26.82
C PHE A 83 7.17 -0.11 25.77
N GLY A 84 8.05 0.83 25.41
CA GLY A 84 7.83 1.77 24.33
C GLY A 84 7.56 1.09 22.98
N ALA A 85 8.28 0.00 22.68
CA ALA A 85 8.04 -0.80 21.48
C ALA A 85 6.66 -1.43 21.48
N ILE A 86 6.21 -2.01 22.60
CA ILE A 86 4.85 -2.55 22.73
C ILE A 86 3.81 -1.45 22.53
N LEU A 87 4.03 -0.26 23.10
CA LEU A 87 3.12 0.86 22.95
C LEU A 87 3.03 1.32 21.47
N LEU A 88 4.18 1.48 20.81
CA LEU A 88 4.27 1.83 19.39
C LEU A 88 3.68 0.75 18.49
N SER A 89 3.76 -0.52 18.88
CA SER A 89 3.19 -1.65 18.14
C SER A 89 1.67 -1.54 17.97
N PHE A 90 1.00 -0.79 18.86
CA PHE A 90 -0.42 -0.45 18.73
C PHE A 90 -0.65 0.90 18.04
N PHE A 91 -0.01 1.98 18.52
CA PHE A 91 -0.32 3.33 18.04
C PHE A 91 0.10 3.60 16.59
N VAL A 92 1.25 3.08 16.16
CA VAL A 92 1.72 3.27 14.79
C VAL A 92 0.76 2.66 13.77
N PRO A 93 0.36 1.38 13.89
CA PRO A 93 -0.62 0.82 12.97
C PRO A 93 -2.01 1.43 13.08
N VAL A 94 -2.45 1.91 14.25
CA VAL A 94 -3.68 2.72 14.37
C VAL A 94 -3.60 3.97 13.49
N PHE A 95 -2.48 4.71 13.54
CA PHE A 95 -2.27 5.88 12.69
C PHE A 95 -2.30 5.53 11.20
N ILE A 96 -1.65 4.42 10.81
CA ILE A 96 -1.66 3.91 9.44
C ILE A 96 -3.09 3.58 9.00
N VAL A 97 -3.89 2.91 9.84
CA VAL A 97 -5.30 2.58 9.57
C VAL A 97 -6.11 3.84 9.28
N PHE A 98 -5.99 4.88 10.12
CA PHE A 98 -6.70 6.15 9.91
C PHE A 98 -6.36 6.81 8.58
N LYS A 99 -5.10 6.71 8.12
CA LYS A 99 -4.68 7.25 6.83
C LYS A 99 -5.02 6.35 5.63
N THR A 100 -5.43 5.10 5.87
CA THR A 100 -5.65 4.09 4.83
C THR A 100 -7.02 3.41 4.94
N LEU A 101 -8.04 4.15 5.38
CA LEU A 101 -9.43 3.64 5.53
C LEU A 101 -10.02 3.09 4.23
N ARG A 102 -9.62 3.64 3.08
CA ARG A 102 -10.08 3.19 1.75
C ARG A 102 -9.43 1.88 1.28
N MET A 103 -8.41 1.39 1.99
CA MET A 103 -7.66 0.19 1.61
C MET A 103 -8.28 -1.07 2.22
N ASN A 104 -8.20 -2.19 1.50
CA ASN A 104 -8.66 -3.48 2.03
C ASN A 104 -7.79 -3.93 3.21
N ARG A 105 -8.39 -4.66 4.16
CA ARG A 105 -7.75 -5.13 5.40
C ARG A 105 -6.46 -5.92 5.15
N THR A 106 -6.53 -6.87 4.23
CA THR A 106 -5.39 -7.73 3.86
C THR A 106 -4.30 -6.95 3.13
N GLU A 107 -4.70 -6.06 2.21
CA GLU A 107 -3.77 -5.22 1.46
C GLU A 107 -2.98 -4.30 2.39
N ARG A 108 -3.64 -3.67 3.36
CA ARG A 108 -3.00 -2.81 4.37
C ARG A 108 -2.05 -3.61 5.24
N MET A 109 -2.50 -4.75 5.78
CA MET A 109 -1.66 -5.62 6.61
C MET A 109 -0.39 -6.05 5.87
N LEU A 110 -0.51 -6.47 4.61
CA LEU A 110 0.64 -6.87 3.79
C LEU A 110 1.54 -5.69 3.46
N LYS A 111 1.00 -4.54 3.05
CA LYS A 111 1.84 -3.40 2.67
C LYS A 111 2.67 -2.86 3.84
N PHE A 112 2.07 -2.74 5.03
CA PHE A 112 2.72 -2.08 6.17
C PHE A 112 3.30 -3.05 7.21
N GLY A 113 2.88 -4.32 7.22
CA GLY A 113 3.36 -5.34 8.16
C GLY A 113 4.48 -6.23 7.60
N LEU A 114 4.63 -6.34 6.28
CA LEU A 114 5.55 -7.28 5.65
C LEU A 114 7.02 -7.04 6.03
N GLY A 115 7.46 -5.78 6.17
CA GLY A 115 8.83 -5.48 6.59
C GLY A 115 9.15 -6.07 7.97
N LEU A 116 8.23 -5.93 8.93
CA LEU A 116 8.39 -6.47 10.27
C LEU A 116 8.29 -8.01 10.30
N CYS A 117 7.44 -8.61 9.45
CA CYS A 117 7.40 -10.06 9.26
C CYS A 117 8.74 -10.59 8.75
N ILE A 118 9.28 -10.01 7.68
CA ILE A 118 10.57 -10.40 7.10
C ILE A 118 11.68 -10.25 8.15
N TYR A 119 11.71 -9.11 8.85
CA TYR A 119 12.68 -8.87 9.92
C TYR A 119 12.62 -9.93 11.02
N THR A 120 11.42 -10.27 11.49
CA THR A 120 11.24 -11.30 12.52
C THR A 120 11.72 -12.67 12.05
N VAL A 121 11.43 -13.04 10.79
CA VAL A 121 11.94 -14.28 10.18
C VAL A 121 13.47 -14.30 10.11
N VAL A 122 14.10 -13.19 9.70
CA VAL A 122 15.56 -13.06 9.65
C VAL A 122 16.17 -13.20 11.04
N ILE A 123 15.63 -12.51 12.06
CA ILE A 123 16.12 -12.59 13.44
C ILE A 123 15.90 -13.98 14.05
N SER A 124 14.86 -14.69 13.63
CA SER A 124 14.60 -16.07 14.07
C SER A 124 15.71 -17.05 13.65
N THR A 125 16.53 -16.70 12.66
CA THR A 125 17.72 -17.50 12.29
C THR A 125 18.93 -17.26 13.22
N LYS A 126 18.91 -16.17 14.00
CA LYS A 126 20.02 -15.75 14.87
C LYS A 126 19.74 -15.99 16.35
N ILE A 127 18.47 -16.02 16.75
CA ILE A 127 18.06 -16.09 18.14
C ILE A 127 17.05 -17.24 18.30
N SER A 128 17.11 -17.95 19.44
CA SER A 128 16.16 -18.99 19.79
C SER A 128 14.73 -18.46 19.93
N PHE A 129 13.75 -19.33 19.66
CA PHE A 129 12.33 -18.98 19.73
C PHE A 129 11.88 -18.39 21.08
N PRO A 130 12.28 -18.93 22.25
CA PRO A 130 11.90 -18.34 23.54
C PRO A 130 12.37 -16.89 23.68
N SER A 131 13.56 -16.58 23.19
CA SER A 131 14.11 -15.23 23.23
C SER A 131 13.34 -14.26 22.33
N LEU A 132 12.70 -14.71 21.25
CA LEU A 132 11.80 -13.86 20.44
C LEU A 132 10.56 -13.43 21.22
N ILE A 133 10.09 -14.26 22.14
CA ILE A 133 8.96 -13.94 23.03
C ILE A 133 9.43 -13.02 24.15
N ILE A 134 10.54 -13.35 24.81
CA ILE A 134 11.07 -12.60 25.96
C ILE A 134 11.52 -11.19 25.58
N THR A 135 12.11 -11.02 24.39
CA THR A 135 12.50 -9.69 23.90
C THR A 135 11.28 -8.81 23.61
N GLY A 136 10.13 -9.41 23.29
CA GLY A 136 8.92 -8.70 22.88
C GLY A 136 8.75 -8.57 21.37
N LEU A 137 9.65 -9.15 20.56
CA LEU A 137 9.57 -9.07 19.10
C LEU A 137 8.31 -9.76 18.57
N LEU A 138 8.05 -11.00 18.98
CA LEU A 138 6.84 -11.73 18.56
C LEU A 138 5.54 -11.06 19.05
N PRO A 139 5.41 -10.68 20.34
CA PRO A 139 4.25 -9.91 20.81
C PRO A 139 4.01 -8.64 19.99
N SER A 140 5.06 -7.85 19.72
CA SER A 140 4.93 -6.60 18.95
C SER A 140 4.46 -6.86 17.53
N LEU A 141 4.95 -7.92 16.87
CA LEU A 141 4.50 -8.32 15.54
C LEU A 141 3.02 -8.68 15.53
N ILE A 142 2.56 -9.47 16.50
CA ILE A 142 1.16 -9.89 16.61
C ILE A 142 0.25 -8.67 16.78
N ILE A 143 0.62 -7.72 17.65
CA ILE A 143 -0.14 -6.49 17.88
C ILE A 143 -0.18 -5.66 16.60
N VAL A 144 0.95 -5.50 15.89
CA VAL A 144 1.01 -4.73 14.65
C VAL A 144 0.09 -5.32 13.58
N LEU A 145 0.21 -6.62 13.31
CA LEU A 145 -0.58 -7.30 12.29
C LEU A 145 -2.07 -7.32 12.65
N GLY A 146 -2.39 -7.62 13.91
CA GLY A 146 -3.75 -7.59 14.41
C GLY A 146 -4.40 -6.22 14.25
N THR A 147 -3.69 -5.17 14.64
CA THR A 147 -4.18 -3.78 14.53
C THR A 147 -4.38 -3.36 13.06
N LEU A 148 -3.43 -3.70 12.17
CA LEU A 148 -3.57 -3.41 10.74
C LEU A 148 -4.75 -4.15 10.10
N PHE A 149 -4.98 -5.41 10.50
CA PHE A 149 -6.05 -6.24 9.95
C PHE A 149 -7.44 -5.81 10.46
N TYR A 150 -7.60 -5.67 11.78
CA TYR A 150 -8.88 -5.35 12.42
C TYR A 150 -9.17 -3.85 12.54
N GLY A 151 -8.25 -2.98 12.15
CA GLY A 151 -8.37 -1.53 12.35
C GLY A 151 -9.62 -0.87 11.77
N ASN A 152 -10.26 -1.46 10.74
CA ASN A 152 -11.52 -0.90 10.23
C ASN A 152 -12.65 -0.96 11.27
N GLU A 153 -12.72 -2.02 12.07
CA GLU A 153 -13.72 -2.15 13.14
C GLU A 153 -13.43 -1.18 14.29
N LEU A 154 -12.14 -0.91 14.58
CA LEU A 154 -11.74 0.06 15.60
C LEU A 154 -12.21 1.48 15.28
N VAL A 155 -12.22 1.86 14.00
CA VAL A 155 -12.63 3.20 13.55
C VAL A 155 -14.15 3.31 13.47
N ARG A 156 -14.83 2.23 13.05
CA ARG A 156 -16.29 2.18 12.90
C ARG A 156 -17.06 2.26 14.23
N ILE A 157 -16.43 1.93 15.37
CA ILE A 157 -17.01 2.16 16.71
C ILE A 157 -17.20 3.66 17.02
N LYS A 158 -16.56 4.55 16.26
CA LYS A 158 -16.56 6.00 16.50
C LYS A 158 -17.56 6.78 15.62
N GLU A 159 -18.14 6.15 14.59
CA GLU A 159 -19.24 6.72 13.77
C GLU A 159 -20.59 6.21 14.27
#